data_AF-A0A560KV20-F1
#
_entry.id   AF-A0A560KV20-F1
#
_cell.length_a   1.000
_cell.length_b   1.000
_cell.length_c   1.000
_cell.angle_alpha   90.00
_cell.angle_beta   90.00
_cell.angle_gamma   90.00
#
_symmetry.space_group_name_H-M   'P 1'
#
loop_
_entity.id
_entity.type
_entity.pdbx_description
1 polymer ?
#
loop_
_entity_poly.entity_id
_entity_poly.type
_entity_poly.pdbx_seq_one_letter_code
_entity_poly.pdbx_strand_id
1 'polypeptide(L)' 'MSDTAHYRFQSDQARRLARQVTDATVREKLLEMAEEYGRYADLIEARSAEPPPVEAVTAH' A
#
# COMPACT_ATOMS: atom_id res chain seq x y z
N MET A 1 -4.17 -9.66 10.85
CA MET A 1 -4.14 -8.99 9.53
C MET A 1 -2.70 -8.57 9.29
N SER A 2 -2.13 -8.82 8.10
CA SER A 2 -0.81 -8.29 7.73
C SER A 2 -0.92 -6.78 7.48
N ASP A 3 0.13 -6.02 7.77
CA ASP A 3 0.19 -4.57 7.55
C ASP A 3 -0.14 -4.23 6.09
N THR A 4 0.33 -5.02 5.12
CA THR A 4 -0.02 -4.89 3.70
C THR A 4 -1.53 -4.96 3.47
N ALA A 5 -2.22 -5.91 4.12
CA ALA A 5 -3.67 -6.08 3.97
C ALA A 5 -4.45 -4.90 4.56
N HIS A 6 -3.94 -4.30 5.64
CA HIS A 6 -4.51 -3.08 6.20
C HIS A 6 -4.43 -1.92 5.20
N TYR A 7 -3.25 -1.67 4.63
CA TYR A 7 -3.05 -0.58 3.68
C TYR A 7 -3.84 -0.78 2.37
N ARG A 8 -3.91 -2.01 1.84
CA ARG A 8 -4.77 -2.32 0.69
C ARG A 8 -6.24 -2.04 0.98
N PHE A 9 -6.73 -2.47 2.14
CA PHE A 9 -8.12 -2.23 2.55
C PHE A 9 -8.46 -0.74 2.63
N GLN A 10 -7.57 0.07 3.22
CA GLN A 10 -7.75 1.52 3.33
C GLN A 10 -7.71 2.20 1.96
N SER A 11 -6.80 1.81 1.07
CA SER A 11 -6.76 2.29 -0.32
C SER A 11 -8.08 2.03 -1.05
N ASP A 12 -8.60 0.80 -0.95
CA ASP A 12 -9.86 0.42 -1.59
C ASP A 12 -11.07 1.15 -0.99
N GLN A 13 -11.09 1.34 0.33
CA GLN A 13 -12.14 2.10 0.99
C GLN A 13 -12.15 3.55 0.52
N ALA A 14 -10.99 4.21 0.47
CA ALA A 14 -10.84 5.57 0.00
C ALA A 14 -11.28 5.72 -1.48
N ARG A 15 -10.91 4.77 -2.36
CA ARG A 15 -11.38 4.73 -3.76
C ARG A 15 -12.89 4.58 -3.86
N ARG A 16 -13.51 3.76 -3.01
CA ARG A 16 -14.97 3.59 -2.99
C ARG A 16 -15.67 4.87 -2.56
N LEU A 17 -15.20 5.52 -1.50
CA LEU A 17 -15.74 6.80 -1.02
C LEU A 17 -15.59 7.90 -2.09
N ALA A 18 -14.43 7.98 -2.75
CA ALA A 18 -14.18 8.97 -3.81
C ALA A 18 -15.22 8.88 -4.96
N ARG A 19 -15.69 7.67 -5.28
CA ARG A 19 -16.74 7.46 -6.31
C ARG A 19 -18.13 7.91 -5.86
N GLN A 20 -18.36 8.03 -4.56
CA GLN A 20 -19.66 8.40 -3.96
C GLN A 20 -19.74 9.89 -3.65
N VAL A 21 -18.62 10.61 -3.65
CA VAL A 21 -18.55 12.03 -3.31
C VAL A 21 -18.68 12.90 -4.56
N THR A 22 -19.60 13.87 -4.49
CA THR A 22 -19.83 14.86 -5.55
C THR A 22 -18.87 16.04 -5.47
N ASP A 23 -18.48 16.47 -4.27
CA ASP A 23 -17.49 17.54 -4.07
C ASP A 23 -16.15 17.15 -4.68
N ALA A 24 -15.67 17.97 -5.63
CA ALA A 24 -14.45 17.68 -6.39
C ALA A 24 -13.21 17.68 -5.51
N THR A 25 -13.09 18.64 -4.58
CA THR A 25 -11.95 18.78 -3.68
C THR A 25 -11.86 17.59 -2.71
N VAL A 26 -12.99 17.16 -2.16
CA VAL A 26 -13.04 16.01 -1.26
C VAL A 26 -12.73 14.73 -2.03
N ARG A 27 -13.26 14.58 -3.24
CA ARG A 27 -12.97 13.44 -4.11
C ARG A 27 -11.47 13.34 -4.42
N GLU A 28 -10.82 14.44 -4.77
CA GLU A 28 -9.38 14.49 -5.04
C GLU A 28 -8.57 14.05 -3.83
N LYS A 29 -8.85 14.60 -2.64
CA LYS A 29 -8.17 14.20 -1.39
C LYS A 29 -8.34 12.71 -1.06
N LEU A 30 -9.52 12.15 -1.31
CA LEU A 30 -9.75 10.71 -1.12
C LEU A 30 -8.94 9.86 -2.11
N LEU A 31 -8.77 10.32 -3.34
CA LEU A 31 -7.93 9.64 -4.32
C LEU A 31 -6.44 9.74 -3.98
N GLU A 32 -5.96 10.90 -3.55
CA GLU A 32 -4.58 11.08 -3.06
C GLU A 32 -4.29 10.13 -1.90
N MET A 33 -5.16 10.11 -0.90
CA MET A 33 -5.04 9.20 0.24
C MET A 33 -5.07 7.73 -0.19
N ALA A 34 -5.90 7.37 -1.17
CA ALA A 34 -5.91 6.01 -1.71
C ALA A 34 -4.58 5.63 -2.37
N GLU A 35 -3.96 6.56 -3.10
CA GLU A 35 -2.65 6.34 -3.72
C GLU A 35 -1.55 6.18 -2.66
N GLU A 36 -1.55 7.01 -1.62
CA GLU A 36 -0.58 6.89 -0.53
C GLU A 36 -0.67 5.52 0.15
N TYR A 37 -1.87 5.08 0.52
CA TYR A 37 -2.05 3.74 1.07
C TYR A 37 -1.64 2.62 0.10
N GLY A 38 -1.89 2.80 -1.20
CA GLY A 38 -1.42 1.88 -2.24
C GLY A 38 0.10 1.77 -2.24
N ARG A 39 0.81 2.90 -2.25
CA ARG A 39 2.28 2.94 -2.22
C ARG A 39 2.86 2.29 -0.95
N TYR A 40 2.25 2.52 0.22
CA TYR A 40 2.69 1.86 1.45
C TYR A 40 2.52 0.34 1.38
N ALA A 41 1.39 -0.15 0.85
CA ALA A 41 1.19 -1.57 0.64
C ALA A 41 2.26 -2.16 -0.29
N ASP A 42 2.54 -1.49 -1.42
CA ASP A 42 3.55 -1.93 -2.39
C ASP A 42 4.96 -1.98 -1.76
N LEU A 43 5.33 -0.98 -0.96
CA LEU A 43 6.62 -0.94 -0.27
C LEU A 43 6.79 -2.07 0.75
N ILE A 44 5.74 -2.36 1.53
CA ILE A 44 5.77 -3.45 2.52
C ILE A 44 5.85 -4.80 1.81
N GLU A 45 5.06 -5.00 0.77
CA GLU A 45 5.05 -6.21 -0.03
C GLU A 45 6.41 -6.45 -0.71
N ALA A 46 7.03 -5.40 -1.27
CA ALA A 46 8.36 -5.47 -1.86
C ALA A 46 9.43 -5.88 -0.82
N ARG A 47 9.38 -5.29 0.39
CA ARG A 47 10.31 -5.65 1.49
C ARG A 47 10.10 -7.10 1.96
N SER A 48 8.88 -7.61 1.90
CA SER A 48 8.58 -9.01 2.25
C SER A 48 8.94 -10.00 1.15
N ALA A 49 9.02 -9.56 -0.11
CA ALA A 49 9.40 -10.37 -1.26
C ALA A 49 10.93 -10.44 -1.46
N GLU A 50 11.70 -9.56 -0.81
CA GLU A 50 13.15 -9.57 -0.88
C GLU A 50 13.70 -10.84 -0.17
N PRO A 51 14.37 -11.76 -0.89
CA PRO A 51 15.01 -12.90 -0.26
C PRO A 51 16.08 -12.39 0.71
N PRO A 52 16.26 -13.04 1.89
CA PRO A 52 17.34 -12.65 2.78
C PRO A 52 18.68 -12.71 2.01
N PRO A 53 19.62 -11.78 2.26
CA PRO A 53 20.91 -11.80 1.61
C PRO A 53 21.57 -13.16 1.87
N VAL A 54 21.76 -13.93 0.81
CA VAL A 54 22.52 -15.17 0.80
C VAL A 54 24.02 -14.86 0.90
N GLU A 55 24.44 -14.24 1.99
CA GLU A 55 25.84 -14.03 2.34
C GLU A 55 26.08 -14.52 3.77
N ALA A 56 26.28 -15.84 3.92
CA ALA A 56 27.11 -16.46 4.97
C ALA A 56 27.15 -18.00 4.88
N VAL A 57 27.12 -18.60 3.68
CA VAL A 57 27.50 -20.02 3.51
C VAL A 57 28.36 -20.16 2.27
N THR A 58 29.57 -19.59 2.31
CA THR A 58 30.70 -20.09 1.51
C THR A 58 31.98 -19.90 2.30
N ALA A 59 32.49 -21.03 2.82
CA ALA A 59 33.89 -21.44 2.97
C ALA A 59 34.96 -20.38 3.29
N HIS A 60 35.71 -20.55 4.38
CA HIS A 60 36.90 -21.41 4.37
C HIS A 60 37.39 -21.79 5.77
#